data_AF-A0A358D6J3-F1
#
_entry.id   AF-A0A358D6J3-F1
#
_cell.length_a   1.000
_cell.length_b   1.000
_cell.length_c   1.000
_cell.angle_alpha   90.00
_cell.angle_beta   90.00
_cell.angle_gamma   90.00
#
_symmetry.space_group_name_H-M   'P 1'
#
loop_
_entity.id
_entity.type
_entity.pdbx_description
1 polymer ?
#
loop_
_entity_poly.entity_id
_entity_poly.type
_entity_poly.pdbx_seq_one_letter_code
_entity_poly.pdbx_strand_id
1 'polypeptide(L)'
;MQLSDQHPFVAHATKDSHLIRAFVGHRPAITPVWFMRQAGRSLPEYRALREGSSMLDACLDPALVSEITLQPVRRHGVDAAIFFSDIVVPLMLAGIDVRIVAGRGPVFSQPVRAGADIARVTAIDPQTVT
;
A
#
# COMPACT_ATOMS: atom_id res chain seq x y z
N MET A 1 1.09 19.80 -2.42
CA MET A 1 2.45 20.10 -1.94
C MET A 1 3.39 20.01 -3.13
N GLN A 2 4.11 21.09 -3.48
CA GLN A 2 5.16 21.02 -4.50
C GLN A 2 6.43 20.42 -3.87
N LEU A 3 7.02 19.42 -4.53
CA LEU A 3 8.29 18.83 -4.12
C LEU A 3 9.44 19.69 -4.66
N SER A 4 10.54 19.80 -3.93
CA SER A 4 11.74 20.50 -4.41
C SER A 4 12.39 19.77 -5.59
N ASP A 5 13.12 20.48 -6.45
CA ASP A 5 13.86 19.89 -7.57
C ASP A 5 14.91 18.85 -7.14
N GLN A 6 15.43 18.99 -5.92
CA GLN A 6 16.38 18.04 -5.32
C GLN A 6 15.70 16.79 -4.73
N HIS A 7 14.37 16.72 -4.71
CA HIS A 7 13.65 15.60 -4.12
C HIS A 7 13.94 14.32 -4.94
N PRO A 8 14.24 13.16 -4.32
CA PRO A 8 14.67 11.95 -5.04
C PRO A 8 13.74 11.50 -6.17
N PHE A 9 12.43 11.70 -6.00
CA PHE A 9 11.42 11.44 -7.04
C PHE A 9 11.57 12.35 -8.26
N VAL A 10 11.81 13.65 -8.04
CA VAL A 10 11.92 14.67 -9.10
C VAL A 10 13.28 14.56 -9.79
N ALA A 11 14.35 14.37 -9.02
CA ALA A 11 15.71 14.23 -9.54
C ALA A 11 16.02 12.85 -10.16
N HIS A 12 15.05 11.92 -10.17
CA HIS A 12 15.23 10.53 -10.62
C HIS A 12 16.40 9.79 -9.95
N ALA A 13 16.63 10.07 -8.66
CA ALA A 13 17.80 9.56 -7.93
C ALA A 13 17.81 8.02 -7.77
N THR A 14 16.66 7.36 -7.98
CA THR A 14 16.52 5.91 -7.87
C THR A 14 16.58 5.16 -9.21
N LYS A 15 16.74 5.87 -10.33
CA LYS A 15 16.73 5.27 -11.69
C LYS A 15 17.78 4.18 -11.87
N ASP A 16 18.92 4.32 -11.20
CA ASP A 16 20.06 3.42 -11.30
C ASP A 16 20.07 2.34 -10.20
N SER A 17 19.05 2.29 -9.34
CA SER A 17 18.91 1.24 -8.32
C SER A 17 18.84 -0.14 -8.97
N HIS A 18 19.37 -1.15 -8.27
CA HIS A 18 19.46 -2.52 -8.79
C HIS A 18 18.09 -3.05 -9.22
N LEU A 19 17.04 -2.76 -8.46
CA LEU A 19 15.66 -3.17 -8.75
C LEU A 19 15.14 -2.55 -10.05
N ILE A 20 15.25 -1.23 -10.21
CA ILE A 20 14.72 -0.55 -11.40
C ILE A 20 15.48 -1.02 -12.64
N ARG A 21 16.80 -1.16 -12.57
CA ARG A 21 17.63 -1.71 -13.66
C ARG A 21 17.19 -3.12 -14.04
N ALA A 22 16.94 -3.98 -13.06
CA ALA A 22 16.44 -5.34 -13.28
C ALA A 22 15.07 -5.34 -13.99
N PHE A 23 14.14 -4.45 -13.58
CA PHE A 23 12.82 -4.33 -14.22
C PHE A 23 12.86 -3.84 -15.66
N VAL A 24 13.86 -3.06 -16.04
CA VAL A 24 14.07 -2.63 -17.44
C VAL A 24 14.99 -3.57 -18.23
N GLY A 25 15.18 -4.80 -17.76
CA GLY A 25 15.90 -5.86 -18.50
C GLY A 25 17.42 -5.82 -18.39
N HIS A 26 18.00 -4.93 -17.57
CA HIS A 26 19.44 -4.94 -17.30
C HIS A 26 19.72 -5.88 -16.14
N ARG A 27 20.57 -6.89 -16.33
CA ARG A 27 20.97 -7.80 -15.26
C ARG A 27 21.99 -7.12 -14.32
N PRO A 28 21.63 -6.77 -13.07
CA PRO A 28 22.58 -6.24 -12.11
C PRO A 28 23.56 -7.33 -11.64
N ALA A 29 24.71 -6.91 -11.11
CA ALA A 29 25.71 -7.82 -10.54
C ALA A 29 25.17 -8.56 -9.30
N ILE A 30 24.28 -7.92 -8.55
CA ILE A 30 23.60 -8.46 -7.37
C ILE A 30 22.12 -8.52 -7.69
N THR A 31 21.48 -9.69 -7.52
CA THR A 31 20.05 -9.84 -7.72
C THR A 31 19.27 -9.07 -6.64
N PRO A 32 18.46 -8.07 -7.02
CA PRO A 32 17.67 -7.31 -6.05
C PRO A 32 16.53 -8.16 -5.49
N VAL A 33 16.21 -7.98 -4.21
CA VAL A 33 15.18 -8.73 -3.49
C VAL A 33 14.27 -7.80 -2.70
N TRP A 34 12.98 -8.13 -2.73
CA TRP A 34 11.95 -7.63 -1.82
C TRP A 34 10.93 -8.74 -1.63
N PHE A 35 10.08 -8.64 -0.61
CA PHE A 35 9.09 -9.69 -0.32
C PHE A 35 7.67 -9.13 -0.34
N MET A 36 6.75 -9.88 -0.96
CA MET A 36 5.32 -9.62 -0.78
C MET A 36 4.98 -9.71 0.71
N ARG A 37 4.22 -8.72 1.20
CA ARG A 37 3.87 -8.57 2.62
C ARG A 37 5.08 -8.42 3.57
N GLN A 38 6.20 -7.86 3.09
CA GLN A 38 7.37 -7.58 3.93
C GLN A 38 7.06 -6.69 5.15
N ALA A 39 6.13 -5.74 4.99
CA ALA A 39 5.60 -4.94 6.09
C ALA A 39 4.31 -5.60 6.61
N GLY A 40 4.39 -6.25 7.76
CA GLY A 40 3.23 -6.96 8.30
C GLY A 40 3.51 -7.77 9.55
N ARG A 41 2.57 -8.66 9.86
CA ARG A 41 2.52 -9.45 11.11
C ARG A 41 3.70 -10.40 11.32
N SER A 42 4.67 -10.50 10.42
CA SER A 42 5.94 -11.19 10.72
C SER A 42 6.85 -10.35 11.63
N LEU A 43 6.69 -9.02 11.63
CA LEU A 43 7.54 -8.08 12.35
C LEU A 43 6.92 -7.74 13.73
N PRO A 44 7.64 -7.90 14.86
CA PRO A 44 7.16 -7.46 16.17
C PRO A 44 6.89 -5.96 16.24
N GLU A 45 7.71 -5.11 15.62
CA GLU A 45 7.53 -3.66 15.54
C GLU A 45 6.26 -3.25 14.80
N TYR A 46 5.87 -4.00 13.76
CA TYR A 46 4.57 -3.81 13.11
C TYR A 46 3.42 -4.13 14.07
N ARG A 47 3.51 -5.26 14.80
CA ARG A 47 2.46 -5.69 15.73
C ARG A 47 2.25 -4.65 16.84
N ALA A 48 3.34 -4.15 17.43
CA ALA A 48 3.30 -3.13 18.46
C ALA A 48 2.69 -1.81 17.93
N LEU A 49 3.10 -1.38 16.74
CA LEU A 49 2.62 -0.13 16.13
C LEU A 49 1.14 -0.19 15.70
N ARG A 50 0.64 -1.39 15.38
CA ARG A 50 -0.74 -1.63 14.95
C ARG A 50 -1.69 -1.97 16.09
N GLU A 51 -1.20 -2.00 17.33
CA GLU A 51 -2.03 -2.26 18.50
C GLU A 51 -3.08 -1.16 18.65
N GLY A 52 -4.35 -1.53 18.85
CA GLY A 52 -5.45 -0.59 19.01
C GLY A 52 -5.94 0.13 17.74
N SER A 53 -5.34 -0.08 16.56
CA SER A 53 -5.78 0.55 15.30
C SER A 53 -6.35 -0.48 14.30
N SER A 54 -7.40 -0.12 13.55
CA SER A 54 -7.91 -0.99 12.48
C SER A 54 -7.03 -0.90 11.22
N MET A 55 -7.03 -1.93 10.37
CA MET A 55 -6.14 -2.00 9.19
C MET A 55 -6.41 -0.85 8.23
N LEU A 56 -7.69 -0.51 8.01
CA LEU A 56 -8.10 0.54 7.09
C LEU A 56 -7.78 1.92 7.67
N ASP A 57 -8.00 2.15 8.97
CA ASP A 57 -7.64 3.42 9.61
C ASP A 57 -6.14 3.67 9.50
N ALA A 58 -5.32 2.63 9.66
CA ALA A 58 -3.87 2.77 9.52
C ALA A 58 -3.44 3.12 8.09
N CYS A 59 -4.19 2.73 7.07
CA CYS A 59 -3.90 3.11 5.68
C CYS A 59 -4.22 4.59 5.39
N LEU A 60 -5.00 5.24 6.27
CA LEU A 60 -5.39 6.66 6.14
C LEU A 60 -4.51 7.61 6.97
N ASP A 61 -3.54 7.09 7.72
CA ASP A 61 -2.55 7.89 8.44
C ASP A 61 -1.20 7.87 7.68
N PRO A 62 -0.81 8.96 7.00
CA PRO A 62 0.43 9.00 6.24
C PRO A 62 1.70 8.75 7.07
N ALA A 63 1.72 9.17 8.34
CA ALA A 63 2.87 8.96 9.22
C ALA A 63 2.99 7.47 9.56
N LEU A 64 1.86 6.83 9.89
CA LEU A 64 1.82 5.41 10.21
C LEU A 64 2.16 4.54 8.99
N VAL A 65 1.60 4.86 7.81
CA VAL A 65 1.89 4.16 6.55
C VAL A 65 3.38 4.26 6.22
N SER A 66 3.96 5.45 6.33
CA SER A 66 5.38 5.66 6.06
C SER A 66 6.26 4.85 7.00
N GLU A 67 5.96 4.86 8.29
CA GLU A 67 6.71 4.10 9.29
C GLU A 67 6.62 2.59 9.01
N ILE A 68 5.41 2.04 8.82
CA ILE A 68 5.21 0.62 8.54
C ILE A 68 5.93 0.19 7.26
N THR A 69 5.85 1.00 6.21
CA THR A 69 6.49 0.72 4.90
C THR A 69 8.01 0.58 5.03
N LEU A 70 8.64 1.38 5.92
CA LEU A 70 10.09 1.43 6.08
C LEU A 70 10.67 0.41 7.07
N GLN A 71 9.86 -0.18 7.94
CA GLN A 71 10.30 -1.23 8.88
C GLN A 71 11.10 -2.37 8.22
N PRO A 72 10.58 -3.07 7.18
CA PRO A 72 11.33 -4.17 6.56
C PRO A 72 12.57 -3.70 5.81
N VAL A 73 12.58 -2.49 5.27
CA VAL A 73 13.75 -1.92 4.59
C VAL A 73 14.89 -1.76 5.60
N ARG A 74 14.61 -1.17 6.76
CA ARG A 74 15.59 -1.00 7.85
C ARG A 74 16.04 -2.32 8.45
N ARG A 75 15.13 -3.29 8.59
CA ARG A 75 15.42 -4.58 9.23
C ARG A 75 16.19 -5.55 8.34
N HIS A 76 15.83 -5.62 7.05
CA HIS A 76 16.28 -6.67 6.16
C HIS A 76 17.18 -6.17 5.03
N GLY A 77 17.29 -4.86 4.82
CA GLY A 77 18.10 -4.29 3.74
C GLY A 77 17.59 -4.67 2.34
N VAL A 78 16.28 -4.87 2.18
CA VAL A 78 15.66 -5.16 0.88
C VAL A 78 15.82 -4.00 -0.10
N ASP A 79 15.88 -4.31 -1.39
CA ASP A 79 16.10 -3.34 -2.47
C ASP A 79 14.87 -2.49 -2.82
N ALA A 80 13.73 -2.77 -2.18
CA ALA A 80 12.46 -2.08 -2.43
C ALA A 80 11.64 -1.88 -1.17
N ALA A 81 10.95 -0.75 -1.10
CA ALA A 81 9.80 -0.58 -0.24
C ALA A 81 8.51 -0.77 -1.07
N ILE A 82 7.58 -1.57 -0.57
CA ILE A 82 6.22 -1.61 -1.11
C ILE A 82 5.29 -0.85 -0.17
N PHE A 83 4.55 0.10 -0.74
CA PHE A 83 3.63 0.97 -0.01
C PHE A 83 2.64 0.15 0.82
N PHE A 84 2.61 0.41 2.13
CA PHE A 84 1.66 -0.22 3.02
C PHE A 84 0.26 0.35 2.81
N SER A 85 -0.61 -0.46 2.21
CA SER A 85 -2.02 -0.15 2.00
C SER A 85 -2.80 -1.47 1.86
N ASP A 86 -4.11 -1.38 1.62
CA ASP A 86 -4.95 -2.51 1.23
C ASP A 86 -5.62 -2.23 -0.11
N ILE A 87 -5.81 -3.28 -0.91
CA ILE A 87 -6.45 -3.18 -2.22
C ILE A 87 -7.91 -2.70 -2.14
N VAL A 88 -8.56 -2.80 -0.96
CA VAL A 88 -9.94 -2.34 -0.76
C VAL A 88 -10.05 -0.87 -0.34
N VAL A 89 -8.93 -0.18 -0.08
CA VAL A 89 -8.95 1.25 0.31
C VAL A 89 -9.70 2.13 -0.70
N PRO A 90 -9.49 2.02 -2.03
CA PRO A 90 -10.25 2.83 -2.99
C PRO A 90 -11.76 2.58 -2.93
N LEU A 91 -12.20 1.35 -2.64
CA LEU A 91 -13.62 1.03 -2.50
C LEU A 91 -14.21 1.68 -1.24
N MET A 92 -13.48 1.63 -0.13
CA MET A 92 -13.88 2.29 1.12
C MET A 92 -14.00 3.80 0.93
N LEU A 93 -13.02 4.45 0.28
CA LEU A 93 -13.05 5.88 -0.03
C LEU A 93 -14.17 6.25 -1.01
N ALA A 94 -14.55 5.32 -1.90
CA ALA A 94 -15.70 5.46 -2.79
C ALA A 94 -17.06 5.28 -2.07
N GLY A 95 -17.08 5.10 -0.75
CA GLY A 95 -18.31 4.92 0.03
C GLY A 95 -18.88 3.50 -0.01
N ILE A 96 -18.14 2.52 -0.53
CA ILE A 96 -18.52 1.12 -0.44
C ILE A 96 -18.17 0.61 0.97
N ASP A 97 -19.17 0.19 1.73
CA ASP A 97 -18.98 -0.32 3.09
C ASP A 97 -18.28 -1.69 3.06
N VAL A 98 -16.97 -1.62 3.25
CA VAL A 98 -16.04 -2.74 3.38
C VAL A 98 -15.24 -2.60 4.67
N ARG A 99 -15.10 -3.70 5.40
CA ARG A 99 -14.33 -3.75 6.66
C ARG A 99 -13.38 -4.92 6.65
N ILE A 100 -12.18 -4.74 7.20
CA ILE A 100 -11.23 -5.84 7.39
C ILE A 100 -11.47 -6.46 8.75
N VAL A 101 -12.00 -7.69 8.76
CA VAL A 101 -12.29 -8.44 9.99
C VAL A 101 -11.11 -9.37 10.31
N ALA A 102 -10.61 -9.29 11.54
CA ALA A 102 -9.50 -10.12 12.01
C ALA A 102 -9.83 -11.63 11.83
N GLY A 103 -8.91 -12.37 11.22
CA GLY A 103 -9.08 -13.81 10.94
C GLY A 103 -10.02 -14.15 9.77
N ARG A 104 -10.73 -13.18 9.20
CA ARG A 104 -11.67 -13.40 8.08
C ARG A 104 -11.28 -12.66 6.79
N GLY A 105 -10.68 -11.48 6.89
CA GLY A 105 -10.34 -10.64 5.75
C GLY A 105 -11.41 -9.58 5.44
N PRO A 106 -11.45 -9.03 4.20
CA PRO A 106 -12.41 -7.99 3.82
C PRO A 106 -13.84 -8.55 3.78
N VAL A 107 -14.77 -7.81 4.35
CA VAL A 107 -16.21 -8.12 4.39
C VAL A 107 -16.97 -6.92 3.85
N PHE A 108 -17.75 -7.15 2.79
CA PHE A 108 -18.65 -6.16 2.21
C PHE A 108 -20.05 -6.31 2.81
N SER A 109 -20.66 -5.22 3.27
CA SER A 109 -22.04 -5.28 3.78
C SER A 109 -23.08 -5.46 2.69
N GLN A 110 -22.82 -4.90 1.49
CA GLN A 110 -23.68 -5.00 0.31
C GLN A 110 -22.91 -5.55 -0.90
N PRO A 111 -22.76 -6.88 -1.02
CA PRO A 111 -22.11 -7.50 -2.16
C PRO A 111 -22.87 -7.24 -3.46
N VAL A 112 -22.14 -7.09 -4.58
CA VAL A 112 -22.71 -6.96 -5.92
C VAL A 112 -23.29 -8.32 -6.36
N ARG A 113 -24.59 -8.39 -6.66
CA ARG A 113 -25.30 -9.62 -7.06
C ARG A 113 -26.20 -9.44 -8.28
N ALA A 114 -26.64 -8.23 -8.58
CA ALA A 114 -27.53 -7.92 -9.69
C ALA A 114 -27.09 -6.67 -10.47
N GLY A 115 -27.68 -6.45 -11.65
CA GLY A 115 -27.37 -5.29 -12.49
C GLY A 115 -27.60 -3.95 -11.79
N ALA A 116 -28.59 -3.85 -10.91
CA ALA A 116 -28.82 -2.66 -10.10
C ALA A 116 -27.64 -2.33 -9.16
N ASP A 117 -26.94 -3.35 -8.64
CA ASP A 117 -25.77 -3.15 -7.79
C ASP A 117 -24.57 -2.61 -8.59
N ILE A 118 -24.43 -3.06 -9.84
CA ILE A 118 -23.43 -2.52 -10.77
C ILE A 118 -23.71 -1.05 -11.01
N ALA A 119 -24.96 -0.70 -11.36
CA ALA A 119 -25.36 0.68 -11.60
C ALA A 119 -25.06 1.60 -10.39
N ARG A 120 -25.30 1.11 -9.16
CA ARG A 120 -24.94 1.82 -7.92
C ARG A 120 -23.45 2.07 -7.80
N VAL A 121 -22.60 1.07 -8.04
CA VAL A 121 -21.14 1.19 -7.93
C VAL A 121 -20.59 2.12 -9.01
N THR A 122 -21.06 2.01 -10.25
CA THR A 122 -20.57 2.82 -11.37
C THR A 122 -21.07 4.27 -11.36
N ALA A 123 -22.08 4.57 -10.54
CA ALA A 123 -22.57 5.95 -10.35
C ALA A 123 -21.65 6.79 -9.44
N ILE A 124 -20.67 6.18 -8.76
CA ILE A 124 -19.69 6.88 -7.95
C ILE A 124 -18.69 7.57 -8.88
N ASP A 125 -18.55 8.89 -8.76
CA ASP A 125 -17.58 9.65 -9.55
C ASP A 125 -16.14 9.29 -9.09
N PRO A 126 -15.30 8.73 -9.97
CA PRO A 126 -13.92 8.39 -9.62
C PRO A 126 -13.10 9.58 -9.11
N GLN A 127 -13.44 10.82 -9.49
CA GLN A 127 -12.75 12.02 -9.02
C GLN A 127 -13.06 12.36 -7.55
N THR A 128 -14.11 11.78 -6.98
CA THR A 128 -14.51 12.01 -5.57
C THR A 128 -13.82 11.06 -4.59
N VAL A 129 -13.09 10.05 -5.09
CA VAL A 129 -12.29 9.11 -4.30
C VAL A 129 -10.96 9.79 -3.95
N THR A 130 -10.88 10.38 -2.74
CA THR A 130 -9.70 11.13 -2.25
C THR A 130 -9.11 10.52 -0.99
#